data_AF-A0ABC9FJ03-F1
#
_entry.id   AF-A0ABC9FJ03-F1
#
_cell.length_a   1.000
_cell.length_b   1.000
_cell.length_c   1.000
_cell.angle_alpha   90.00
_cell.angle_beta   90.00
_cell.angle_gamma   90.00
#
_symmetry.space_group_name_H-M   'P 1'
#
loop_
_entity.id
_entity.type
_entity.pdbx_description
1 polymer ?
#
loop_
_entity_poly.entity_id
_entity_poly.type
_entity_poly.pdbx_seq_one_letter_code
_entity_poly.pdbx_strand_id
1 'polypeptide(L)'
;MDKGKGIVEEPASKGLRGHGSVIQDPVVVTISRKGILKEIMDQLGATIRTEGVYKLGESKWVAWVTVEIPPKEGEGAVEVEAFQGIPCMTDYEAQENVSEIAIAHFISQMNINVNDVNYVSFLETYRQWHHCMSWSQVLQIKYETMRIEKSRLFNAHVELLKRLSSICVRYNDILPLASCDPLPQSASICTEQVMYTGSKPPVTRHELLARELFNILQENTPNGSLLND
;
A
#
# COMPACT_ATOMS: atom_id res chain seq x y z
N MET A 1 12.01 38.73 31.57
CA MET A 1 12.62 37.57 32.25
C MET A 1 11.51 36.65 32.69
N ASP A 2 11.68 35.38 32.36
CA ASP A 2 10.75 34.26 32.50
C ASP A 2 10.54 33.83 33.97
N LYS A 3 9.32 33.36 34.29
CA LYS A 3 9.00 32.06 34.95
C LYS A 3 7.61 32.07 35.60
N GLY A 4 6.75 31.15 35.16
CA GLY A 4 5.49 30.84 35.83
C GLY A 4 4.80 29.60 35.25
N LYS A 5 5.20 28.43 35.74
CA LYS A 5 4.67 27.09 35.44
C LYS A 5 3.14 26.98 35.59
N GLY A 6 2.53 26.17 34.72
CA GLY A 6 1.25 25.50 34.95
C GLY A 6 1.14 24.25 34.08
N ILE A 7 1.55 23.10 34.62
CA ILE A 7 1.30 21.76 34.08
C ILE A 7 0.40 21.05 35.09
N VAL A 8 -0.78 20.61 34.63
CA VAL A 8 -1.74 19.68 35.26
C VAL A 8 -2.62 19.20 34.08
N GLU A 9 -2.95 17.94 33.81
CA GLU A 9 -2.65 16.60 34.31
C GLU A 9 -3.05 15.65 33.17
N GLU A 10 -2.36 14.50 33.06
CA GLU A 10 -2.82 13.35 32.27
C GLU A 10 -3.97 12.64 33.04
N PRO A 11 -4.82 11.84 32.38
CA PRO A 11 -4.53 10.42 32.53
C PRO A 11 -4.72 9.58 31.27
N ALA A 12 -3.87 8.57 31.19
CA ALA A 12 -3.93 7.45 30.29
C ALA A 12 -5.32 6.80 30.21
N SER A 13 -5.76 6.51 28.98
CA SER A 13 -6.72 5.44 28.71
C SER A 13 -6.15 4.54 27.62
N LYS A 14 -5.57 3.41 28.06
CA LYS A 14 -5.42 2.21 27.25
C LYS A 14 -6.83 1.68 26.95
N GLY A 15 -7.23 1.70 25.68
CA GLY A 15 -8.52 1.18 25.23
C GLY A 15 -8.38 0.54 23.85
N LEU A 16 -8.27 -0.79 23.86
CA LEU A 16 -8.74 -1.77 22.88
C LEU A 16 -8.62 -1.46 21.37
N ARG A 17 -7.85 -2.34 20.70
CA ARG A 17 -7.95 -2.67 19.28
C ARG A 17 -9.43 -2.82 18.87
N GLY A 18 -9.91 -1.86 18.08
CA GLY A 18 -10.94 -2.09 17.09
C GLY A 18 -10.28 -1.94 15.73
N HIS A 19 -10.30 -3.01 14.91
CA HIS A 19 -10.08 -2.89 13.47
C HIS A 19 -11.25 -2.11 12.87
N GLY A 20 -11.24 -0.80 13.08
CA GLY A 20 -12.12 0.12 12.37
C GLY A 20 -11.58 0.27 10.96
N SER A 21 -12.43 -0.06 9.98
CA SER A 21 -12.26 0.38 8.60
C SER A 21 -11.86 1.86 8.61
N VAL A 22 -10.60 2.15 8.26
CA VAL A 22 -10.17 3.52 7.98
C VAL A 22 -10.86 3.89 6.68
N ILE A 23 -12.09 4.40 6.80
CA ILE A 23 -12.71 5.17 5.72
C ILE A 23 -11.81 6.39 5.64
N GLN A 24 -10.84 6.36 4.71
CA GLN A 24 -10.07 7.55 4.38
C GLN A 24 -11.09 8.62 3.99
N ASP A 25 -10.99 9.79 4.62
CA ASP A 25 -11.78 10.94 4.24
C ASP A 25 -11.68 11.13 2.72
N PRO A 26 -12.79 11.40 2.03
CA PRO A 26 -12.77 11.53 0.58
C PRO A 26 -11.75 12.60 0.21
N VAL A 27 -10.73 12.20 -0.56
CA VAL A 27 -9.74 13.13 -1.11
C VAL A 27 -10.49 14.01 -2.10
N VAL A 28 -10.76 15.26 -1.68
CA VAL A 28 -11.37 16.26 -2.56
C VAL A 28 -10.30 16.72 -3.53
N VAL A 29 -10.41 16.31 -4.78
CA VAL A 29 -9.58 16.82 -5.87
C VAL A 29 -10.24 18.09 -6.41
N THR A 30 -9.60 19.22 -6.21
CA THR A 30 -10.08 20.50 -6.73
C THR A 30 -9.54 20.72 -8.13
N ILE A 31 -10.43 20.84 -9.13
CA ILE A 31 -10.06 21.19 -10.50
C ILE A 31 -10.00 22.72 -10.62
N SER A 32 -8.89 23.24 -11.14
CA SER A 32 -8.70 24.68 -11.36
C SER A 32 -9.76 25.24 -12.31
N ARG A 33 -10.40 26.33 -11.88
CA ARG A 33 -11.39 27.08 -12.66
C ARG A 33 -10.72 27.77 -13.82
N LYS A 34 -9.48 28.27 -13.65
CA LYS A 34 -8.70 28.78 -14.78
C LYS A 34 -8.44 27.69 -15.83
N GLY A 35 -8.24 26.44 -15.42
CA GLY A 35 -8.14 25.29 -16.33
C GLY A 35 -9.44 25.04 -17.11
N ILE A 36 -10.58 25.02 -16.42
CA ILE A 36 -11.90 24.85 -17.05
C ILE A 36 -12.20 25.99 -18.03
N LEU A 37 -11.90 27.23 -17.64
CA LEU A 37 -12.09 28.41 -18.49
C LEU A 37 -11.28 28.29 -19.79
N LYS A 38 -10.03 27.81 -19.72
CA LYS A 38 -9.20 27.56 -20.92
C LYS A 38 -9.85 26.57 -21.87
N GLU A 39 -10.33 25.43 -21.35
CA GLU A 39 -11.02 24.45 -22.18
C GLU A 39 -12.27 25.04 -22.84
N ILE A 40 -13.07 25.82 -22.11
CA ILE A 40 -14.24 26.51 -22.68
C ILE A 40 -13.82 27.46 -23.80
N MET A 41 -12.78 28.28 -23.57
CA MET A 41 -12.29 29.21 -24.58
C MET A 41 -11.78 28.49 -25.83
N ASP A 42 -11.03 27.39 -25.67
CA ASP A 42 -10.53 26.58 -26.77
C ASP A 42 -11.69 26.03 -27.62
N GLN A 43 -12.77 25.55 -26.99
CA GLN A 43 -13.97 25.06 -27.67
C GLN A 43 -14.75 26.18 -28.39
N LEU A 44 -14.72 27.41 -27.85
CA LEU A 44 -15.34 28.58 -28.47
C LEU A 44 -14.46 29.24 -29.56
N GLY A 45 -13.18 28.85 -29.66
CA GLY A 45 -12.18 29.59 -30.44
C GLY A 45 -11.87 30.98 -29.87
N ALA A 46 -12.22 31.23 -28.60
CA ALA A 46 -11.96 32.47 -27.91
C ALA A 46 -10.53 32.52 -27.36
N THR A 47 -9.99 33.72 -27.13
CA THR A 47 -8.64 33.89 -26.59
C THR A 47 -8.60 34.90 -25.45
N ILE A 48 -7.74 34.66 -24.45
CA ILE A 48 -7.45 35.68 -23.44
C ILE A 48 -6.62 36.77 -24.12
N ARG A 49 -7.20 37.97 -24.22
CA ARG A 49 -6.51 39.14 -24.78
C ARG A 49 -5.53 39.71 -23.76
N THR A 50 -6.03 40.00 -22.56
CA THR A 50 -5.20 40.44 -21.44
C THR A 50 -5.78 39.94 -20.12
N GLU A 51 -4.91 39.65 -19.15
CA GLU A 51 -5.29 39.29 -17.79
C GLU A 51 -4.33 39.95 -16.79
N GLY A 52 -4.76 40.11 -15.54
CA GLY A 52 -3.91 40.68 -14.51
C GLY A 52 -4.48 40.50 -13.12
N VAL A 53 -3.61 40.73 -12.14
CA VAL A 53 -3.98 40.76 -10.72
C VAL A 53 -3.39 42.03 -10.11
N TYR A 54 -4.17 42.73 -9.29
CA TYR A 54 -3.70 43.89 -8.54
C TYR A 54 -4.12 43.81 -7.08
N LYS A 55 -3.36 44.47 -6.20
CA LYS A 55 -3.70 44.58 -4.77
C LYS A 55 -4.74 45.67 -4.56
N LEU A 56 -5.80 45.34 -3.83
CA LEU A 56 -6.79 46.28 -3.33
C LEU A 56 -6.55 46.50 -1.84
N GLY A 57 -5.86 47.59 -1.49
CA GLY A 57 -5.41 47.86 -0.13
C GLY A 57 -4.21 46.99 0.27
N GLU A 58 -4.04 46.76 1.58
CA GLU A 58 -2.84 46.10 2.10
C GLU A 58 -2.87 44.56 1.98
N SER A 59 -4.05 43.94 1.96
CA SER A 59 -4.20 42.48 2.15
C SER A 59 -5.06 41.75 1.13
N LYS A 60 -5.74 42.44 0.21
CA LYS A 60 -6.64 41.80 -0.76
C LYS A 60 -6.12 41.90 -2.18
N TRP A 61 -6.49 40.91 -2.98
CA TRP A 61 -6.13 40.81 -4.39
C TRP A 61 -7.39 40.73 -5.24
N VAL A 62 -7.39 41.41 -6.38
CA VAL A 62 -8.46 41.35 -7.38
C VAL A 62 -7.82 40.97 -8.70
N ALA A 63 -8.39 39.97 -9.38
CA ALA A 63 -8.00 39.59 -10.72
C ALA A 63 -9.01 40.09 -11.75
N TRP A 64 -8.57 40.25 -12.97
CA TRP A 64 -9.40 40.59 -14.11
C TRP A 64 -8.90 39.85 -15.35
N VAL A 65 -9.80 39.59 -16.29
CA VAL A 65 -9.48 38.97 -17.58
C VAL A 65 -10.36 39.59 -18.67
N THR A 66 -9.77 39.81 -19.83
CA THR A 66 -10.50 40.19 -21.04
C THR A 66 -10.39 39.07 -22.06
N VAL A 67 -11.53 38.65 -22.59
CA VAL A 67 -11.65 37.54 -23.53
C VAL A 67 -12.14 38.09 -24.85
N GLU A 68 -11.47 37.68 -25.92
CA GLU A 68 -11.81 37.98 -27.29
C GLU A 68 -12.56 36.79 -27.89
N ILE A 69 -13.79 37.02 -28.34
CA ILE A 69 -14.70 35.98 -28.80
C ILE A 69 -14.94 36.18 -30.30
N PRO A 70 -14.63 35.18 -31.13
CA PRO A 70 -14.84 35.28 -32.57
C PRO A 70 -16.33 35.28 -32.92
N PRO A 71 -16.73 35.93 -34.02
CA PRO A 71 -18.11 35.92 -34.48
C PRO A 71 -18.55 34.50 -34.88
N LYS A 72 -19.79 34.13 -34.53
CA LYS A 72 -20.38 32.88 -34.99
C LYS A 72 -20.56 32.95 -36.52
N GLU A 73 -20.03 31.96 -37.23
CA GLU A 73 -20.15 31.80 -38.69
C GLU A 73 -19.38 32.82 -39.56
N GLY A 74 -18.43 33.57 -38.98
CA GLY A 74 -17.50 34.41 -39.75
C GLY A 74 -18.06 35.74 -40.24
N GLU A 75 -19.36 36.00 -40.06
CA GLU A 75 -19.98 37.30 -40.26
C GLU A 75 -20.25 37.97 -38.91
N GLY A 76 -19.43 38.96 -38.56
CA GLY A 76 -19.64 39.76 -37.33
C GLY A 76 -18.38 40.47 -36.85
N ALA A 77 -18.57 41.37 -35.90
CA ALA A 77 -17.46 41.98 -35.18
C ALA A 77 -16.95 41.01 -34.10
N VAL A 78 -15.65 41.05 -33.86
CA VAL A 78 -15.03 40.41 -32.69
C VAL A 78 -15.59 41.05 -31.43
N GLU A 79 -16.13 40.24 -30.53
CA GLU A 79 -16.65 40.71 -29.24
C GLU A 79 -15.55 40.60 -28.17
N VAL A 80 -15.36 41.67 -27.40
CA VAL A 80 -14.40 41.68 -26.29
C VAL A 80 -15.18 41.82 -25.00
N GLU A 81 -15.17 40.76 -24.20
CA GLU A 81 -15.80 40.73 -22.90
C GLU A 81 -14.75 40.91 -21.79
N ALA A 82 -15.09 41.68 -20.76
CA ALA A 82 -14.22 41.97 -19.65
C ALA A 82 -14.85 41.47 -18.34
N PHE A 83 -14.08 40.69 -17.59
CA PHE A 83 -14.48 40.13 -16.31
C PHE A 83 -13.56 40.63 -15.21
N GLN A 84 -14.17 40.94 -14.07
CA GLN A 84 -13.44 41.37 -12.89
C GLN A 84 -13.92 40.55 -11.69
N GLY A 85 -12.95 39.98 -10.99
CA GLY A 85 -13.14 39.22 -9.77
C GLY A 85 -13.52 40.09 -8.58
N ILE A 86 -13.89 39.44 -7.49
CA ILE A 86 -14.04 40.08 -6.19
C ILE A 86 -12.71 40.08 -5.42
N PRO A 87 -12.56 40.90 -4.37
CA PRO A 87 -11.37 40.90 -3.53
C PRO A 87 -11.17 39.59 -2.75
N CYS A 88 -10.09 38.87 -3.02
CA CYS A 88 -9.68 37.61 -2.37
C CYS A 88 -8.42 37.78 -1.51
N MET A 89 -8.08 36.77 -0.70
CA MET A 89 -6.94 36.85 0.23
C MET A 89 -5.61 36.55 -0.47
N THR A 90 -5.65 35.78 -1.56
CA THR A 90 -4.47 35.43 -2.36
C THR A 90 -4.66 35.79 -3.82
N ASP A 91 -3.54 35.91 -4.54
CA ASP A 91 -3.52 36.09 -5.99
C ASP A 91 -4.14 34.89 -6.72
N TYR A 92 -3.86 33.67 -6.25
CA TYR A 92 -4.43 32.44 -6.78
C TYR A 92 -5.95 32.40 -6.63
N GLU A 93 -6.48 32.68 -5.44
CA GLU A 93 -7.93 32.74 -5.23
C GLU A 93 -8.60 33.81 -6.11
N ALA A 94 -7.95 34.96 -6.28
CA ALA A 94 -8.47 36.02 -7.14
C ALA A 94 -8.57 35.55 -8.61
N GLN A 95 -7.55 34.82 -9.10
CA GLN A 95 -7.55 34.25 -10.46
C GLN A 95 -8.61 33.16 -10.63
N GLU A 96 -8.76 32.28 -9.65
CA GLU A 96 -9.80 31.24 -9.66
C GLU A 96 -11.20 31.87 -9.63
N ASN A 97 -11.39 32.94 -8.85
CA ASN A 97 -12.64 33.66 -8.75
C ASN A 97 -13.03 34.36 -10.06
N VAL A 98 -12.12 35.12 -10.69
CA VAL A 98 -12.46 35.76 -11.98
C VAL A 98 -12.75 34.70 -13.05
N SER A 99 -12.07 33.55 -12.99
CA SER A 99 -12.34 32.43 -13.89
C SER A 99 -13.74 31.86 -13.67
N GLU A 100 -14.17 31.69 -12.42
CA GLU A 100 -15.52 31.26 -12.07
C GLU A 100 -16.59 32.23 -12.58
N ILE A 101 -16.37 33.54 -12.48
CA ILE A 101 -17.27 34.57 -13.01
C ILE A 101 -17.38 34.45 -14.54
N ALA A 102 -16.26 34.34 -15.25
CA ALA A 102 -16.25 34.18 -16.70
C ALA A 102 -16.96 32.89 -17.14
N ILE A 103 -16.72 31.77 -16.44
CA ILE A 103 -17.40 30.50 -16.70
C ILE A 103 -18.91 30.65 -16.51
N ALA A 104 -19.37 31.27 -15.43
CA ALA A 104 -20.80 31.47 -15.17
C ALA A 104 -21.46 32.34 -16.26
N HIS A 105 -20.76 33.35 -16.75
CA HIS A 105 -21.22 34.15 -17.90
C HIS A 105 -21.36 33.30 -19.15
N PHE A 106 -20.35 32.52 -19.53
CA PHE A 106 -20.43 31.67 -20.72
C PHE A 106 -21.50 30.59 -20.63
N ILE A 107 -21.70 29.99 -19.46
CA ILE A 107 -22.80 29.04 -19.24
C ILE A 107 -24.15 29.72 -19.45
N SER A 108 -24.35 30.91 -18.87
CA SER A 108 -25.65 31.59 -18.90
C SER A 108 -25.97 32.28 -20.24
N GLN A 109 -24.99 32.92 -20.88
CA GLN A 109 -25.19 33.72 -22.09
C GLN A 109 -24.94 32.92 -23.38
N MET A 110 -24.04 31.94 -23.34
CA MET A 110 -23.62 31.19 -24.54
C MET A 110 -24.16 29.75 -24.58
N ASN A 111 -25.00 29.37 -23.61
CA ASN A 111 -25.62 28.05 -23.49
C ASN A 111 -24.57 26.91 -23.48
N ILE A 112 -23.44 27.15 -22.80
CA ILE A 112 -22.38 26.17 -22.64
C ILE A 112 -22.72 25.21 -21.51
N ASN A 113 -22.53 23.93 -21.76
CA ASN A 113 -22.65 22.89 -20.74
C ASN A 113 -21.27 22.29 -20.43
N VAL A 114 -20.86 22.36 -19.16
CA VAL A 114 -19.59 21.79 -18.69
C VAL A 114 -19.87 20.42 -18.08
N ASN A 115 -19.47 19.36 -18.79
CA ASN A 115 -19.64 17.98 -18.33
C ASN A 115 -18.28 17.36 -18.00
N ASP A 116 -18.21 16.60 -16.91
CA ASP A 116 -17.08 15.72 -16.64
C ASP A 116 -17.27 14.39 -17.40
N VAL A 117 -16.69 14.32 -18.59
CA VAL A 117 -16.74 13.11 -19.43
C VAL A 117 -15.90 11.96 -18.89
N ASN A 118 -14.96 12.24 -17.98
CA ASN A 118 -14.01 11.25 -17.46
C ASN A 118 -14.46 10.66 -16.11
N TYR A 119 -15.41 11.29 -15.42
CA TYR A 119 -15.87 10.86 -14.10
C TYR A 119 -16.34 9.40 -14.06
N VAL A 120 -17.09 8.96 -15.09
CA VAL A 120 -17.58 7.57 -15.15
C VAL A 120 -16.43 6.58 -15.25
N SER A 121 -15.50 6.81 -16.19
CA SER A 121 -14.30 5.99 -16.39
C SER A 121 -13.40 5.98 -15.14
N PHE A 122 -13.25 7.13 -14.48
CA PHE A 122 -12.53 7.24 -13.21
C PHE A 122 -13.20 6.40 -12.12
N LEU A 123 -14.52 6.51 -11.96
CA LEU A 123 -15.27 5.78 -10.95
C LEU A 123 -15.19 4.26 -11.15
N GLU A 124 -15.26 3.79 -12.39
CA GLU A 124 -15.08 2.37 -12.73
C GLU A 124 -13.67 1.89 -12.38
N THR A 125 -12.65 2.64 -12.79
CA THR A 125 -11.24 2.32 -12.49
C THR A 125 -10.99 2.30 -10.98
N TYR A 126 -11.55 3.28 -10.26
CA TYR A 126 -11.45 3.37 -8.81
C TYR A 126 -12.08 2.16 -8.11
N ARG A 127 -13.26 1.71 -8.57
CA ARG A 127 -13.91 0.49 -8.06
C ARG A 127 -13.07 -0.76 -8.30
N GLN A 128 -12.50 -0.90 -9.49
CA GLN A 128 -11.63 -2.04 -9.82
C GLN A 128 -10.38 -2.05 -8.94
N TRP A 129 -9.74 -0.89 -8.76
CA TRP A 129 -8.58 -0.77 -7.89
C TRP A 129 -8.88 -1.17 -6.45
N HIS A 130 -10.00 -0.67 -5.89
CA HIS A 130 -10.46 -1.07 -4.54
C HIS A 130 -10.71 -2.57 -4.43
N HIS A 131 -11.33 -3.17 -5.45
CA HIS A 131 -11.56 -4.61 -5.50
C HIS A 131 -10.24 -5.39 -5.47
N CYS A 132 -9.27 -5.02 -6.30
CA CYS A 132 -7.94 -5.64 -6.33
C CYS A 132 -7.21 -5.49 -4.99
N MET A 133 -7.27 -4.31 -4.37
CA MET A 133 -6.64 -4.05 -3.09
C MET A 133 -7.24 -4.93 -1.97
N SER A 134 -8.56 -5.06 -1.95
CA SER A 134 -9.26 -5.95 -1.02
C SER A 134 -8.83 -7.41 -1.20
N TRP A 135 -8.76 -7.90 -2.44
CA TRP A 135 -8.28 -9.26 -2.72
C TRP A 135 -6.83 -9.48 -2.31
N SER A 136 -5.96 -8.48 -2.53
CA SER A 136 -4.57 -8.55 -2.08
C SER A 136 -4.47 -8.73 -0.57
N GLN A 137 -5.29 -8.02 0.21
CA GLN A 137 -5.32 -8.17 1.67
C GLN A 137 -5.77 -9.57 2.08
N VAL A 138 -6.81 -10.11 1.43
CA VAL A 138 -7.29 -11.48 1.70
C VAL A 138 -6.20 -12.51 1.39
N LEU A 139 -5.50 -12.36 0.27
CA LEU A 139 -4.39 -13.24 -0.11
C LEU A 139 -3.23 -13.15 0.87
N GLN A 140 -2.87 -11.94 1.33
CA GLN A 140 -1.83 -11.75 2.32
C GLN A 140 -2.16 -12.47 3.63
N ILE A 141 -3.39 -12.33 4.14
CA ILE A 141 -3.84 -13.02 5.36
C ILE A 141 -3.76 -14.54 5.20
N LYS A 142 -4.21 -15.07 4.06
CA LYS A 142 -4.12 -16.51 3.78
C LYS A 142 -2.68 -16.99 3.71
N TYR A 143 -1.80 -16.23 3.06
CA TYR A 143 -0.39 -16.55 2.95
C TYR A 143 0.27 -16.63 4.33
N GLU A 144 0.08 -15.62 5.18
CA GLU A 144 0.64 -15.62 6.54
C GLU A 144 0.10 -16.79 7.39
N THR A 145 -1.19 -17.11 7.25
CA THR A 145 -1.79 -18.26 7.95
C THR A 145 -1.11 -19.57 7.54
N MET A 146 -0.94 -19.82 6.23
CA MET A 146 -0.24 -21.00 5.72
C MET A 146 1.23 -21.03 6.12
N ARG A 147 1.90 -19.87 6.16
CA ARG A 147 3.30 -19.74 6.61
C ARG A 147 3.45 -20.18 8.07
N ILE A 148 2.54 -19.74 8.94
CA ILE A 148 2.53 -20.12 10.36
C ILE A 148 2.25 -21.61 10.53
N GLU A 149 1.26 -22.15 9.83
CA GLU A 149 0.93 -23.59 9.87
C GLU A 149 2.09 -24.45 9.39
N LYS A 150 2.73 -24.08 8.27
CA LYS A 150 3.93 -24.74 7.76
C LYS A 150 5.04 -24.75 8.80
N SER A 151 5.31 -23.62 9.42
CA SER A 151 6.37 -23.49 10.44
C SER A 151 6.06 -24.35 11.67
N ARG A 152 4.79 -24.39 12.09
CA ARG A 152 4.33 -25.25 13.20
C ARG A 152 4.50 -26.73 12.87
N LEU A 153 4.10 -27.16 11.67
CA LEU A 153 4.22 -28.54 11.23
C LEU A 153 5.69 -28.96 11.11
N PHE A 154 6.53 -28.08 10.55
CA PHE A 154 7.96 -28.30 10.45
C PHE A 154 8.61 -28.46 11.84
N ASN A 155 8.29 -27.57 12.78
CA ASN A 155 8.79 -27.68 14.15
C ASN A 155 8.34 -28.97 14.85
N ALA A 156 7.08 -29.37 14.66
CA ALA A 156 6.57 -30.64 15.20
C ALA A 156 7.30 -31.85 14.61
N HIS A 157 7.60 -31.83 13.31
CA HIS A 157 8.38 -32.86 12.64
C HIS A 157 9.81 -32.95 13.19
N VAL A 158 10.50 -31.81 13.32
CA VAL A 158 11.83 -31.74 13.92
C VAL A 158 11.83 -32.29 15.35
N GLU A 159 10.82 -31.97 16.16
CA GLU A 159 10.71 -32.48 17.53
C GLU A 159 10.49 -34.00 17.58
N LEU A 160 9.69 -34.55 16.67
CA LEU A 160 9.52 -36.00 16.53
C LEU A 160 10.83 -36.70 16.17
N LEU A 161 11.60 -36.13 15.23
CA LEU A 161 12.91 -36.68 14.86
C LEU A 161 13.91 -36.63 16.02
N LYS A 162 13.96 -35.52 16.76
CA LYS A 162 14.78 -35.42 17.97
C LYS A 162 14.42 -36.49 19.00
N ARG A 163 13.11 -36.69 19.24
CA ARG A 163 12.63 -37.72 20.17
C ARG A 163 13.00 -39.13 19.69
N LEU A 164 12.86 -39.40 18.39
CA LEU A 164 13.25 -40.69 17.81
C LEU A 164 14.77 -40.92 17.93
N SER A 165 15.58 -39.91 17.65
CA SER A 165 17.03 -39.93 17.84
C SER A 165 17.39 -40.24 19.29
N SER A 166 16.80 -39.52 20.25
CA SER A 166 17.02 -39.75 21.68
C SER A 166 16.62 -41.16 22.12
N ILE A 167 15.54 -41.72 21.57
CA ILE A 167 15.19 -43.14 21.77
C ILE A 167 16.31 -44.04 21.26
N CYS A 168 16.79 -43.83 20.03
CA CYS A 168 17.87 -44.64 19.45
C CYS A 168 19.15 -44.59 20.29
N VAL A 169 19.55 -43.40 20.78
CA VAL A 169 20.72 -43.21 21.65
C VAL A 169 20.54 -43.93 22.99
N ARG A 170 19.35 -43.87 23.61
CA ARG A 170 19.08 -44.57 24.88
C ARG A 170 19.16 -46.09 24.78
N TYR A 171 18.91 -46.65 23.59
CA TYR A 171 18.99 -48.08 23.31
C TYR A 171 20.28 -48.49 22.58
N ASN A 172 21.33 -47.66 22.60
CA ASN A 172 22.63 -47.96 21.97
C ASN A 172 23.34 -49.18 22.61
N ASP A 173 22.91 -49.61 23.80
CA ASP A 173 23.35 -50.85 24.43
C ASP A 173 22.83 -52.12 23.71
N ILE A 174 21.69 -52.02 23.02
CA ILE A 174 21.00 -53.13 22.34
C ILE A 174 21.03 -52.97 20.82
N LEU A 175 20.91 -51.74 20.33
CA LEU A 175 20.93 -51.39 18.92
C LEU A 175 22.32 -50.87 18.55
N PRO A 176 22.92 -51.33 17.44
CA PRO A 176 24.21 -50.83 16.98
C PRO A 176 24.06 -49.45 16.32
N LEU A 177 23.73 -48.45 17.14
CA LEU A 177 23.43 -47.07 16.76
C LEU A 177 24.16 -46.12 17.72
N ALA A 178 25.27 -45.55 17.26
CA ALA A 178 26.05 -44.61 18.06
C ALA A 178 25.67 -43.15 17.76
N SER A 179 25.75 -42.27 18.76
CA SER A 179 25.71 -40.82 18.56
C SER A 179 27.04 -40.31 18.03
N CYS A 180 27.02 -39.49 16.98
CA CYS A 180 28.17 -38.72 16.51
C CYS A 180 28.20 -37.33 17.17
N ASP A 181 29.39 -36.92 17.60
CA ASP A 181 29.64 -35.54 18.00
C ASP A 181 29.45 -34.61 16.77
N PRO A 182 28.84 -33.42 16.96
CA PRO A 182 28.63 -32.49 15.86
C PRO A 182 29.97 -32.02 15.27
N LEU A 183 30.21 -32.33 14.00
CA LEU A 183 31.38 -31.85 13.26
C LEU A 183 31.34 -30.31 13.17
N PRO A 184 32.48 -29.57 13.28
CA PRO A 184 32.48 -28.11 13.46
C PRO A 184 31.97 -27.26 12.27
N GLN A 185 31.41 -27.83 11.20
CA GLN A 185 31.21 -27.12 9.93
C GLN A 185 29.81 -27.18 9.33
N SER A 186 28.83 -27.85 9.97
CA SER A 186 27.45 -27.83 9.48
C SER A 186 26.56 -27.07 10.45
N ALA A 187 26.29 -25.80 10.14
CA ALA A 187 25.26 -24.99 10.78
C ALA A 187 23.84 -25.47 10.41
N SER A 188 23.59 -26.78 10.49
CA SER A 188 22.32 -27.40 10.15
C SER A 188 21.76 -28.10 11.39
N ILE A 189 20.78 -27.42 11.98
CA ILE A 189 19.70 -27.94 12.83
C ILE A 189 20.08 -29.16 13.69
N CYS A 190 20.49 -28.86 14.91
CA CYS A 190 20.52 -29.67 16.13
C CYS A 190 19.61 -30.93 16.08
N THR A 191 20.13 -32.00 15.50
CA THR A 191 19.67 -33.37 15.65
C THR A 191 20.93 -34.16 15.98
N GLU A 192 20.94 -34.88 17.11
CA GLU A 192 22.04 -35.78 17.44
C GLU A 192 22.20 -36.75 16.25
N GLN A 193 23.30 -36.63 15.50
CA GLN A 193 23.49 -37.47 14.33
C GLN A 193 23.73 -38.90 14.80
N VAL A 194 22.79 -39.81 14.51
CA VAL A 194 22.91 -41.23 14.82
C VAL A 194 23.66 -41.91 13.67
N MET A 195 24.63 -42.77 13.96
CA MET A 195 25.39 -43.57 13.00
C MET A 195 25.17 -45.06 13.26
N TYR A 196 24.91 -45.82 12.20
CA TYR A 196 24.85 -47.28 12.28
C TYR A 196 26.25 -47.90 12.40
N THR A 197 26.50 -48.61 13.51
CA THR A 197 27.79 -49.26 13.83
C THR A 197 27.78 -50.78 13.65
N GLY A 198 26.67 -51.34 13.17
CA GLY A 198 26.48 -52.78 13.04
C GLY A 198 27.15 -53.40 11.81
N SER A 199 27.07 -54.72 11.72
CA SER A 199 27.65 -55.50 10.62
C SER A 199 27.05 -55.08 9.26
N LYS A 200 27.89 -55.00 8.21
CA LYS A 200 27.44 -54.81 6.83
C LYS A 200 27.80 -56.08 6.03
N PRO A 201 26.84 -56.96 5.68
CA PRO A 201 25.38 -56.83 5.87
C PRO A 201 24.90 -57.12 7.31
N PRO A 202 23.70 -56.61 7.69
CA PRO A 202 23.06 -56.94 8.97
C PRO A 202 22.84 -58.44 9.08
N VAL A 203 23.20 -59.04 10.21
CA VAL A 203 23.12 -60.50 10.43
C VAL A 203 21.98 -60.86 11.38
N THR A 204 21.64 -59.97 12.32
CA THR A 204 20.64 -60.19 13.37
C THR A 204 19.37 -59.35 13.17
N ARG A 205 18.25 -59.77 13.78
CA ARG A 205 16.97 -59.02 13.71
C ARG A 205 17.06 -57.62 14.30
N HIS A 206 17.86 -57.42 15.35
CA HIS A 206 18.06 -56.10 15.96
C HIS A 206 18.93 -55.19 15.08
N GLU A 207 19.92 -55.75 14.36
CA GLU A 207 20.69 -55.02 13.35
C GLU A 207 19.83 -54.58 12.15
N LEU A 208 18.87 -55.40 11.72
CA LEU A 208 17.89 -55.03 10.69
C LEU A 208 17.00 -53.87 11.16
N LEU A 209 16.46 -53.96 12.38
CA LEU A 209 15.66 -52.88 12.99
C LEU A 209 16.45 -51.58 13.11
N ALA A 210 17.69 -51.64 13.58
CA ALA A 210 18.56 -50.47 13.68
C ALA A 210 18.83 -49.82 12.32
N ARG A 211 19.02 -50.63 11.27
CA ARG A 211 19.21 -50.12 9.91
C ARG A 211 17.97 -49.42 9.36
N GLU A 212 16.78 -49.99 9.57
CA GLU A 212 15.51 -49.36 9.16
C GLU A 212 15.27 -48.03 9.90
N LEU A 213 15.51 -47.99 11.21
CA LEU A 213 15.40 -46.77 12.00
C LEU A 213 16.38 -45.68 11.55
N PHE A 214 17.62 -46.07 11.24
CA PHE A 214 18.63 -45.17 10.71
C PHE A 214 18.24 -44.62 9.32
N ASN A 215 17.70 -45.45 8.43
CA ASN A 215 17.20 -45.01 7.12
C ASN A 215 16.06 -43.99 7.28
N ILE A 216 15.08 -44.27 8.16
CA ILE A 216 13.97 -43.34 8.45
C ILE A 216 14.52 -41.99 8.94
N LEU A 217 15.50 -41.99 9.84
CA LEU A 217 16.13 -40.76 10.33
C LEU A 217 16.85 -40.00 9.21
N GLN A 218 17.62 -40.67 8.36
CA GLN A 218 18.30 -40.02 7.23
C GLN A 218 17.33 -39.42 6.22
N GLU A 219 16.35 -40.20 5.75
CA GLU A 219 15.40 -39.78 4.71
C GLU A 219 14.52 -38.62 5.16
N ASN A 220 14.25 -38.51 6.46
CA ASN A 220 13.38 -37.49 7.02
C ASN A 220 14.15 -36.31 7.64
N THR A 221 15.49 -36.36 7.69
CA THR A 221 16.29 -35.22 8.16
C THR A 221 16.04 -34.03 7.25
N PRO A 222 15.52 -32.91 7.76
CA PRO A 222 15.20 -31.78 6.92
C PRO A 222 16.48 -31.18 6.34
N ASN A 223 16.63 -31.24 5.02
CA ASN A 223 17.63 -30.44 4.30
C ASN A 223 17.31 -28.97 4.55
N GLY A 224 18.11 -28.32 5.39
CA GLY A 224 17.91 -26.95 5.78
C GLY A 224 17.89 -26.01 4.57
N SER A 225 16.73 -25.46 4.26
CA SER A 225 16.64 -24.12 3.72
C SER A 225 15.75 -23.30 4.66
N LEU A 226 16.36 -22.79 5.73
CA LEU A 226 15.93 -21.52 6.30
C LEU A 226 16.22 -20.48 5.20
N LEU A 227 15.25 -20.29 4.30
CA LEU A 227 15.13 -19.02 3.60
C LEU A 227 14.73 -18.01 4.67
N ASN A 228 15.75 -17.35 5.22
CA ASN A 228 15.60 -16.09 5.92
C ASN A 228 14.98 -15.11 4.91
N ASP A 229 13.71 -14.77 5.11
CA ASP A 229 13.05 -13.55 4.64
C ASP A 229 11.99 -13.14 5.67
#